data_AF-A0AB38A5E6-F1
#
_entry.id   AF-A0AB38A5E6-F1
#
_cell.length_a   1.000
_cell.length_b   1.000
_cell.length_c   1.000
_cell.angle_alpha   90.00
_cell.angle_beta   90.00
_cell.angle_gamma   90.00
#
_symmetry.space_group_name_H-M   'P 1'
#
loop_
_entity.id
_entity.type
_entity.pdbx_description
1 polymer ?
#
loop_
_entity_poly.entity_id
_entity_poly.type
_entity_poly.pdbx_seq_one_letter_code
_entity_poly.pdbx_strand_id
1 'polypeptide(L)'
;MSTRVNPKTKKNNPTKVITGEIRLSYANVWEAKSINGGKPKFSVSLLIPKDDAATIDAINTAIEAAIQEGIGKFGGKIPPRASLKLPLRDGDTERDDDAYAGHYFVNANSINAPQIVDQDVNPILDRSEVYSGCYGRVSINFYAFNTNGNRGVACGLGNIQKTRDGEPLGGHVSAASEFDTWDADEDFLA
;
A
#
# COMPACT_ATOMS: atom_id res chain seq x y z
N MET A 1 -7.27 -29.17 27.71
CA MET A 1 -6.45 -29.33 26.49
C MET A 1 -6.02 -27.94 26.04
N SER A 2 -4.77 -27.57 26.30
CA SER A 2 -4.24 -26.23 26.00
C SER A 2 -3.70 -26.23 24.57
N THR A 3 -4.41 -25.58 23.65
CA THR A 3 -3.99 -25.41 22.26
C THR A 3 -2.83 -24.43 22.24
N ARG A 4 -1.60 -24.94 22.21
CA ARG A 4 -0.41 -24.13 21.94
C ARG A 4 -0.54 -23.58 20.51
N VAL A 5 -0.76 -22.27 20.41
CA VAL A 5 -0.56 -21.54 19.15
C VAL A 5 0.94 -21.61 18.85
N ASN A 6 1.33 -22.41 17.86
CA ASN A 6 2.70 -22.41 17.37
C ASN A 6 3.00 -21.01 16.79
N PRO A 7 3.99 -20.27 17.32
CA PRO A 7 4.41 -19.02 16.69
C PRO A 7 4.92 -19.37 15.30
N LYS A 8 4.27 -18.83 14.25
CA LYS A 8 4.75 -18.93 12.87
C LYS A 8 6.20 -18.43 12.88
N THR A 9 7.16 -19.33 12.72
CA THR A 9 8.57 -18.99 12.52
C THR A 9 8.65 -18.12 11.28
N LYS A 10 8.74 -16.80 11.47
CA LYS A 10 8.95 -15.84 10.39
C LYS A 10 10.31 -16.16 9.77
N LYS A 11 10.32 -16.92 8.68
CA LYS A 11 11.47 -16.99 7.79
C LYS A 11 11.78 -15.54 7.41
N ASN A 12 12.93 -15.03 7.85
CA ASN A 12 13.33 -13.64 7.64
C ASN A 12 13.56 -13.45 6.14
N ASN A 13 12.52 -13.05 5.40
CA ASN A 13 12.66 -12.69 4.00
C ASN A 13 13.19 -11.25 3.97
N PRO A 14 14.47 -11.03 3.60
CA PRO A 14 15.11 -9.74 3.76
C PRO A 14 14.51 -8.65 2.87
N THR A 15 13.74 -9.02 1.84
CA THR A 15 13.05 -8.08 0.94
C THR A 15 11.59 -7.81 1.32
N LYS A 16 11.07 -8.46 2.38
CA LYS A 16 9.68 -8.33 2.81
C LYS A 16 9.58 -7.41 4.03
N VAL A 17 8.68 -6.43 3.94
CA VAL A 17 8.35 -5.50 5.04
C VAL A 17 6.87 -5.59 5.34
N ILE A 18 6.51 -5.49 6.62
CA ILE A 18 5.15 -5.16 7.05
C ILE A 18 5.26 -3.77 7.69
N THR A 19 4.55 -2.79 7.14
CA THR A 19 4.63 -1.41 7.60
C THR A 19 4.08 -1.26 9.03
N GLY A 20 4.40 -0.12 9.64
CA GLY A 20 3.56 0.51 10.68
C GLY A 20 2.17 0.88 10.14
N GLU A 21 1.39 1.61 10.94
CA GLU A 21 0.15 2.21 10.46
C GLU A 21 0.48 3.34 9.48
N ILE A 22 -0.06 3.24 8.27
CA ILE A 22 0.17 4.18 7.18
C ILE A 22 -1.16 4.55 6.53
N ARG A 23 -1.18 5.68 5.81
CA ARG A 23 -2.37 6.11 5.06
C ARG A 23 -2.35 5.53 3.64
N LEU A 24 -3.50 5.06 3.17
CA LEU A 24 -3.63 4.51 1.82
C LEU A 24 -4.12 5.59 0.85
N SER A 25 -3.42 5.78 -0.27
CA SER A 25 -3.84 6.67 -1.35
C SER A 25 -3.99 5.88 -2.65
N TYR A 26 -4.92 6.28 -3.52
CA TYR A 26 -5.22 5.59 -4.79
C TYR A 26 -5.39 4.07 -4.60
N ALA A 27 -6.19 3.67 -3.62
CA ALA A 27 -6.39 2.28 -3.22
C ALA A 27 -7.25 1.51 -4.24
N ASN A 28 -6.61 0.95 -5.26
CA ASN A 28 -7.22 0.04 -6.24
C ASN A 28 -7.02 -1.41 -5.78
N VAL A 29 -7.56 -1.73 -4.60
CA VAL A 29 -7.27 -2.98 -3.88
C VAL A 29 -8.37 -4.03 -4.04
N TRP A 30 -9.59 -3.59 -4.35
CA TRP A 30 -10.73 -4.45 -4.65
C TRP A 30 -10.85 -4.82 -6.12
N GLU A 31 -10.41 -3.92 -7.00
CA GLU A 31 -10.47 -4.09 -8.45
C GLU A 31 -9.16 -3.63 -9.08
N ALA A 32 -8.60 -4.49 -9.92
CA ALA A 32 -7.40 -4.19 -10.66
C ALA A 32 -7.69 -3.11 -11.72
N LYS A 33 -6.87 -2.06 -11.77
CA LYS A 33 -6.99 -0.99 -12.77
C LYS A 33 -5.80 -1.00 -13.72
N SER A 34 -6.06 -0.66 -14.98
CA SER A 34 -4.99 -0.33 -15.94
C SER A 34 -4.51 1.08 -15.65
N ILE A 35 -3.19 1.23 -15.49
CA ILE A 35 -2.54 2.53 -15.37
C ILE A 35 -1.71 2.73 -16.64
N ASN A 36 -1.96 3.83 -17.36
CA ASN A 36 -1.27 4.20 -18.61
C ASN A 36 -1.31 3.10 -19.70
N GLY A 37 -2.44 2.41 -19.84
CA GLY A 37 -2.61 1.34 -20.84
C GLY A 37 -1.87 0.04 -20.52
N GLY A 38 -1.29 -0.09 -19.32
CA GLY A 38 -0.64 -1.31 -18.86
C GLY A 38 -1.63 -2.42 -18.50
N LYS A 39 -1.11 -3.63 -18.24
CA LYS A 39 -1.92 -4.75 -17.72
C LYS A 39 -2.61 -4.30 -16.41
N PRO A 40 -3.92 -4.57 -16.23
CA PRO A 40 -4.61 -4.27 -14.99
C PRO A 40 -3.91 -4.89 -13.77
N LYS A 41 -3.76 -4.09 -12.71
CA LYS A 41 -3.16 -4.52 -11.45
C LYS A 41 -3.90 -3.93 -10.26
N PHE A 42 -3.90 -4.68 -9.18
CA PHE A 42 -4.18 -4.14 -7.85
C PHE A 42 -3.03 -3.22 -7.47
N SER A 43 -3.35 -2.06 -6.91
CA SER A 43 -2.34 -1.06 -6.59
C SER A 43 -2.77 -0.14 -5.47
N VAL A 44 -1.79 0.40 -4.76
CA VAL A 44 -1.98 1.40 -3.72
C VAL A 44 -0.70 2.23 -3.59
N SER A 45 -0.88 3.51 -3.32
CA SER A 45 0.20 4.39 -2.87
C SER A 45 0.20 4.42 -1.35
N LEU A 46 1.32 3.98 -0.77
CA LEU A 46 1.50 3.85 0.67
C LEU A 46 2.12 5.13 1.20
N LEU A 47 1.37 5.94 1.95
CA LEU A 47 1.86 7.19 2.54
C LEU A 47 2.45 6.88 3.92
N ILE A 48 3.76 6.97 4.02
CA ILE A 48 4.55 6.64 5.21
C ILE A 48 4.96 7.95 5.87
N PRO A 49 4.49 8.25 7.09
CA PRO A 49 4.90 9.43 7.83
C PRO A 49 6.43 9.51 7.96
N LYS A 50 7.02 10.69 7.75
CA LYS A 50 8.48 10.88 7.82
C LYS A 50 9.06 10.63 9.22
N ASP A 51 8.23 10.65 10.26
CA ASP A 51 8.59 10.32 11.64
C ASP A 51 8.53 8.81 11.96
N ASP A 52 7.96 7.97 11.08
CA ASP A 52 8.02 6.50 11.19
C ASP A 52 9.38 5.97 10.70
N ALA A 53 10.43 6.31 11.46
CA ALA A 53 11.80 5.91 11.18
C ALA A 53 11.94 4.37 11.08
N ALA A 54 11.17 3.62 11.87
CA ALA A 54 11.24 2.16 11.88
C ALA A 54 10.78 1.55 10.55
N THR A 55 9.66 2.01 9.99
CA THR A 55 9.19 1.55 8.67
C THR A 55 10.14 2.01 7.56
N ILE A 56 10.63 3.25 7.63
CA ILE A 56 11.55 3.82 6.63
C ILE A 56 12.86 3.01 6.59
N ASP A 57 13.45 2.70 7.75
CA ASP A 57 14.68 1.91 7.85
C ASP A 57 14.47 0.47 7.37
N ALA A 58 13.34 -0.15 7.69
CA ALA A 58 12.98 -1.47 7.20
C ALA A 58 12.85 -1.49 5.67
N ILE A 59 12.23 -0.47 5.09
CA ILE A 59 12.11 -0.32 3.62
C ILE A 59 13.47 -0.12 2.98
N ASN A 60 14.30 0.78 3.50
CA ASN A 60 15.65 1.01 2.98
C ASN A 60 16.49 -0.27 3.02
N THR A 61 16.45 -1.01 4.13
CA THR A 61 17.13 -2.30 4.29
C THR A 61 16.64 -3.31 3.25
N ALA A 62 15.33 -3.40 3.04
CA ALA A 62 14.74 -4.33 2.08
C ALA A 62 15.01 -3.94 0.61
N ILE A 63 15.13 -2.64 0.31
CA ILE A 63 15.58 -2.14 -1.00
C ILE A 63 17.03 -2.57 -1.24
N GLU A 64 17.94 -2.41 -0.27
CA GLU A 64 19.32 -2.86 -0.42
C GLU A 64 19.39 -4.37 -0.64
N ALA A 65 18.64 -5.16 0.13
CA ALA A 65 18.56 -6.60 -0.06
C ALA A 65 18.07 -6.96 -1.49
N ALA A 66 17.05 -6.26 -1.99
CA ALA A 66 16.53 -6.47 -3.35
C ALA A 66 17.55 -6.09 -4.44
N ILE A 67 18.40 -5.09 -4.19
CA ILE A 67 19.50 -4.72 -5.10
C ILE A 67 20.54 -5.84 -5.14
N GLN A 68 20.92 -6.38 -3.98
CA GLN A 68 21.90 -7.48 -3.90
C GLN A 68 21.37 -8.76 -4.56
N GLU A 69 20.13 -9.15 -4.27
CA GLU A 69 19.48 -10.30 -4.94
C GLU A 69 19.29 -10.06 -6.45
N GLY A 70 19.24 -8.80 -6.86
CA GLY A 70 19.04 -8.35 -8.23
C GLY A 70 20.26 -8.35 -9.15
N ILE A 71 21.47 -8.64 -8.66
CA ILE A 71 22.72 -8.52 -9.43
C ILE A 71 22.65 -9.23 -10.78
N GLY A 72 22.08 -10.44 -10.82
CA GLY A 72 21.91 -11.19 -12.07
C GLY A 72 21.01 -10.46 -13.08
N LYS A 73 19.94 -9.80 -12.61
CA LYS A 73 19.03 -9.00 -13.46
C LYS A 73 19.66 -7.70 -13.97
N PHE A 74 20.68 -7.21 -13.29
CA PHE A 74 21.42 -6.01 -13.68
C PHE A 74 22.61 -6.29 -14.62
N GLY A 75 22.82 -7.55 -15.03
CA GLY A 75 23.92 -7.93 -15.92
C GLY A 75 25.21 -8.27 -15.16
N GLY A 76 25.10 -8.80 -13.94
CA GLY A 76 26.22 -9.33 -13.17
C GLY A 76 26.96 -8.31 -12.29
N LYS A 77 26.54 -7.05 -12.29
CA LYS A 77 27.06 -6.00 -11.40
C LYS A 77 25.96 -5.03 -10.98
N ILE A 78 26.11 -4.44 -9.80
CA ILE A 78 25.20 -3.41 -9.30
C ILE A 78 25.45 -2.10 -10.08
N PRO A 79 24.44 -1.53 -10.76
CA PRO A 79 24.55 -0.23 -11.40
C PRO A 79 24.75 0.90 -10.38
N PRO A 80 25.26 2.08 -10.78
CA PRO A 80 25.31 3.25 -9.89
C PRO A 80 23.92 3.55 -9.31
N ARG A 81 23.84 3.82 -8.00
CA ARG A 81 22.56 4.02 -7.29
C ARG A 81 21.69 5.10 -7.94
N ALA A 82 22.29 6.21 -8.38
CA ALA A 82 21.59 7.30 -9.06
C ALA A 82 20.93 6.89 -10.39
N SER A 83 21.36 5.77 -10.99
CA SER A 83 20.75 5.21 -12.21
C SER A 83 19.62 4.20 -11.94
N LEU A 84 19.41 3.83 -10.66
CA LEU A 84 18.36 2.91 -10.26
C LEU A 84 17.10 3.69 -9.90
N LYS A 85 15.97 3.27 -10.46
CA LYS A 85 14.67 3.73 -9.99
C LYS A 85 14.35 3.06 -8.65
N LEU A 86 14.39 3.84 -7.57
CA LEU A 86 14.07 3.36 -6.23
C LEU A 86 12.58 3.62 -5.90
N PRO A 87 11.96 2.74 -5.09
CA PRO A 87 10.51 2.77 -4.86
C PRO A 87 10.08 3.71 -3.74
N LEU A 88 10.97 4.09 -2.81
CA LEU A 88 10.71 5.07 -1.76
C LEU A 88 10.94 6.48 -2.33
N ARG A 89 9.88 7.28 -2.35
CA ARG A 89 9.79 8.59 -3.02
C ARG A 89 9.36 9.64 -2.01
N ASP A 90 9.75 10.89 -2.22
CA ASP A 90 9.50 11.97 -1.27
C ASP A 90 8.24 12.76 -1.64
N GLY A 91 7.21 12.71 -0.79
CA GLY A 91 5.93 13.38 -1.03
C GLY A 91 6.05 14.90 -1.08
N ASP A 92 6.90 15.49 -0.24
CA ASP A 92 7.06 16.95 -0.14
C ASP A 92 7.72 17.56 -1.38
N THR A 93 8.52 16.78 -2.11
CA THR A 93 9.29 17.29 -3.27
C THR A 93 8.76 16.81 -4.61
N GLU A 94 7.96 15.75 -4.63
CA GLU A 94 7.51 15.11 -5.87
C GLU A 94 5.99 15.11 -6.08
N ARG A 95 5.22 15.64 -5.13
CA ARG A 95 3.77 15.74 -5.22
C ARG A 95 3.31 17.13 -4.83
N ASP A 96 2.24 17.54 -5.50
CA ASP A 96 1.50 18.77 -5.23
C ASP A 96 0.10 18.36 -4.75
N ASP A 97 0.08 17.63 -3.62
CA ASP A 97 -1.11 17.07 -3.00
C ASP A 97 -0.87 17.07 -1.49
N ASP A 98 -1.74 17.77 -0.75
CA ASP A 98 -1.63 17.94 0.71
C ASP A 98 -1.62 16.59 1.45
N ALA A 99 -2.20 15.53 0.90
CA ALA A 99 -2.16 14.21 1.50
C ALA A 99 -0.73 13.64 1.57
N TYR A 100 0.18 14.08 0.70
CA TYR A 100 1.57 13.63 0.63
C TYR A 100 2.53 14.49 1.44
N ALA A 101 2.11 15.66 1.92
CA ALA A 101 2.93 16.52 2.75
C ALA A 101 3.35 15.80 4.04
N GLY A 102 4.63 15.88 4.40
CA GLY A 102 5.21 15.19 5.56
C GLY A 102 5.34 13.68 5.43
N HIS A 103 5.10 13.11 4.24
CA HIS A 103 5.16 11.67 3.99
C HIS A 103 6.22 11.32 2.94
N TYR A 104 6.88 10.18 3.14
CA TYR A 104 7.39 9.40 2.01
C TYR A 104 6.24 8.61 1.40
N PHE A 105 6.39 8.18 0.14
CA PHE A 105 5.43 7.28 -0.47
C PHE A 105 6.08 6.15 -1.26
N VAL A 106 5.38 5.02 -1.30
CA VAL A 106 5.76 3.84 -2.10
C VAL A 106 4.56 3.38 -2.91
N ASN A 107 4.72 3.25 -4.22
CA ASN A 107 3.68 2.69 -5.09
C ASN A 107 3.84 1.16 -5.18
N ALA A 108 2.95 0.43 -4.51
CA ALA A 108 2.92 -1.02 -4.51
C ALA A 108 1.89 -1.55 -5.52
N ASN A 109 2.19 -2.64 -6.22
CA ASN A 109 1.24 -3.29 -7.12
C ASN A 109 1.33 -4.82 -7.14
N SER A 110 0.25 -5.47 -7.52
CA SER A 110 0.14 -6.93 -7.68
C SER A 110 -0.81 -7.27 -8.82
N ILE A 111 -0.53 -8.39 -9.51
CA ILE A 111 -1.49 -8.98 -10.45
C ILE A 111 -2.57 -9.82 -9.75
N ASN A 112 -2.27 -10.30 -8.54
CA ASN A 112 -3.17 -11.09 -7.71
C ASN A 112 -3.85 -10.18 -6.70
N ALA A 113 -5.12 -10.46 -6.40
CA ALA A 113 -5.87 -9.73 -5.40
C ALA A 113 -5.20 -9.84 -4.02
N PRO A 114 -5.03 -8.75 -3.27
CA PRO A 114 -4.56 -8.81 -1.90
C PRO A 114 -5.62 -9.44 -0.99
N GLN A 115 -5.20 -10.13 0.07
CA GLN A 115 -6.12 -10.43 1.17
C GLN A 115 -6.26 -9.18 2.03
N ILE A 116 -7.50 -8.80 2.32
CA ILE A 116 -7.83 -7.60 3.09
C ILE A 116 -8.53 -8.04 4.37
N VAL A 117 -7.98 -7.64 5.52
CA VAL A 117 -8.43 -8.08 6.84
C VAL A 117 -8.59 -6.92 7.81
N ASP A 118 -9.36 -7.13 8.87
CA ASP A 118 -9.48 -6.22 10.01
C ASP A 118 -8.31 -6.38 11.01
N GLN A 119 -8.38 -5.69 12.14
CA GLN A 119 -7.37 -5.74 13.20
C GLN A 119 -7.20 -7.15 13.80
N ASP A 120 -8.27 -7.94 13.83
CA ASP A 120 -8.32 -9.31 14.34
C ASP A 120 -7.97 -10.36 13.28
N VAL A 121 -7.60 -9.92 12.07
CA VAL A 121 -7.21 -10.77 10.93
C VAL A 121 -8.40 -11.55 10.35
N ASN A 122 -9.62 -11.06 10.55
CA ASN A 122 -10.80 -11.57 9.85
C ASN A 122 -10.90 -10.93 8.47
N PRO A 123 -11.31 -11.67 7.42
CA PRO A 123 -11.54 -11.11 6.11
C PRO A 123 -12.60 -10.00 6.12
N ILE A 124 -12.25 -8.85 5.54
CA ILE A 124 -13.22 -7.76 5.30
C ILE A 124 -13.98 -8.09 4.01
N LEU A 125 -15.32 -8.15 4.12
CA LEU A 125 -16.21 -8.48 3.01
C LEU A 125 -16.85 -7.25 2.38
N ASP A 126 -17.09 -6.21 3.18
CA ASP A 126 -17.57 -4.93 2.67
C ASP A 126 -16.42 -4.15 2.06
N ARG A 127 -16.55 -3.82 0.77
CA ARG A 127 -15.54 -3.06 0.03
C ARG A 127 -15.45 -1.61 0.49
N SER A 128 -16.53 -1.07 1.08
CA SER A 128 -16.57 0.30 1.59
C SER A 128 -15.60 0.53 2.74
N GLU A 129 -15.23 -0.52 3.47
CA GLU A 129 -14.34 -0.46 4.63
C GLU A 129 -12.89 -0.11 4.29
N VAL A 130 -12.44 -0.37 3.06
CA VAL A 130 -11.06 -0.03 2.64
C VAL A 130 -11.10 0.83 1.39
N TYR A 131 -10.74 2.10 1.59
CA TYR A 131 -10.85 3.17 0.60
C TYR A 131 -9.59 4.06 0.65
N SER A 132 -9.40 4.88 -0.39
CA SER A 132 -8.34 5.90 -0.38
C SER A 132 -8.62 6.88 0.75
N GLY A 133 -7.69 7.05 1.68
CA GLY A 133 -7.80 7.92 2.84
C GLY A 133 -7.81 7.18 4.18
N CYS A 134 -8.20 5.89 4.18
CA CYS A 134 -8.17 5.06 5.39
C CYS A 134 -6.73 4.67 5.78
N TYR A 135 -6.58 4.15 7.00
CA TYR A 135 -5.30 3.76 7.55
C TYR A 135 -5.20 2.24 7.71
N GLY A 136 -3.98 1.72 7.53
CA GLY A 136 -3.74 0.30 7.66
C GLY A 136 -2.27 -0.08 7.68
N ARG A 137 -2.01 -1.37 7.84
CA ARG A 137 -0.69 -1.99 7.73
C ARG A 137 -0.65 -2.82 6.46
N VAL A 138 0.44 -2.70 5.71
CA VAL A 138 0.55 -3.35 4.41
C VAL A 138 1.79 -4.23 4.38
N SER A 139 1.61 -5.48 3.95
CA SER A 139 2.72 -6.36 3.62
C SER A 139 3.21 -6.02 2.22
N ILE A 140 4.48 -5.68 2.10
CA ILE A 140 5.14 -5.36 0.82
C ILE A 140 6.39 -6.20 0.61
N ASN A 141 6.75 -6.42 -0.66
CA ASN A 141 7.98 -7.14 -1.03
C ASN A 141 8.74 -6.40 -2.13
N PHE A 142 10.01 -6.13 -1.90
CA PHE A 142 10.87 -5.44 -2.84
C PHE A 142 11.56 -6.42 -3.78
N TYR A 143 11.70 -6.05 -5.05
CA TYR A 143 12.40 -6.91 -6.01
C TYR A 143 13.04 -6.09 -7.13
N ALA A 144 14.19 -6.54 -7.60
CA ALA A 144 14.85 -5.94 -8.74
C ALA A 144 14.08 -6.16 -10.05
N PHE A 145 14.03 -5.13 -10.87
CA PHE A 145 13.49 -5.16 -12.22
C PHE A 145 14.47 -4.55 -13.22
N ASN A 146 14.37 -5.01 -14.46
CA ASN A 146 15.05 -4.46 -15.63
C ASN A 146 14.13 -4.68 -16.83
N THR A 147 13.46 -3.62 -17.27
CA THR A 147 12.37 -3.70 -18.26
C THR A 147 12.26 -2.38 -19.02
N ASN A 148 12.17 -2.45 -20.35
CA ASN A 148 11.97 -1.30 -21.23
C ASN A 148 12.96 -0.15 -20.97
N GLY A 149 14.25 -0.47 -20.81
CA GLY A 149 15.30 0.51 -20.53
C GLY A 149 15.31 1.07 -19.10
N ASN A 150 14.30 0.76 -18.28
CA ASN A 150 14.26 1.11 -16.87
C ASN A 150 14.76 -0.04 -16.01
N ARG A 151 15.56 0.28 -15.00
CA ARG A 151 16.06 -0.69 -14.02
C ARG A 151 16.04 -0.10 -12.62
N GLY A 152 15.88 -0.95 -11.63
CA GLY A 152 15.77 -0.51 -10.24
C GLY A 152 15.11 -1.55 -9.36
N VAL A 153 14.44 -1.07 -8.32
CA VAL A 153 13.68 -1.89 -7.39
C VAL A 153 12.20 -1.48 -7.47
N ALA A 154 11.33 -2.46 -7.60
CA ALA A 154 9.89 -2.29 -7.57
C ALA A 154 9.33 -2.81 -6.24
N CYS A 155 8.12 -2.36 -5.89
CA CYS A 155 7.41 -2.77 -4.70
C CYS A 155 6.18 -3.62 -5.08
N GLY A 156 6.19 -4.89 -4.67
CA GLY A 156 5.07 -5.80 -4.78
C GLY A 156 4.08 -5.60 -3.64
N LEU A 157 2.79 -5.50 -3.99
CA LEU A 157 1.69 -5.45 -3.02
C LEU A 157 1.40 -6.86 -2.49
N GLY A 158 1.38 -7.00 -1.16
CA GLY A 158 0.89 -8.18 -0.46
C GLY A 158 -0.47 -7.92 0.19
N ASN A 159 -0.66 -8.42 1.40
CA ASN A 159 -1.92 -8.29 2.14
C ASN A 159 -2.05 -6.95 2.86
N ILE A 160 -3.29 -6.56 3.16
CA ILE A 160 -3.65 -5.30 3.81
C ILE A 160 -4.43 -5.61 5.08
N GLN A 161 -4.04 -4.99 6.19
CA GLN A 161 -4.77 -4.99 7.45
C GLN A 161 -5.30 -3.58 7.69
N LYS A 162 -6.61 -3.37 7.62
CA LYS A 162 -7.28 -2.11 7.99
C LYS A 162 -7.12 -1.89 9.49
N THR A 163 -6.72 -0.67 9.88
CA THR A 163 -6.62 -0.30 11.29
C THR A 163 -7.71 0.68 11.67
N ARG A 164 -7.90 1.77 10.94
CA ARG A 164 -8.95 2.76 11.25
C ARG A 164 -9.34 3.59 10.04
N ASP A 165 -10.47 4.26 10.17
CA ASP A 165 -10.93 5.24 9.21
C ASP A 165 -10.08 6.50 9.19
N GLY A 166 -10.24 7.26 8.11
CA GLY A 166 -9.63 8.56 7.90
C GLY A 166 -10.42 9.32 6.85
N GLU A 167 -10.15 10.61 6.71
CA GLU A 167 -10.80 11.42 5.70
C GLU A 167 -10.59 10.81 4.30
N PRO A 168 -11.67 10.56 3.53
CA PRO A 168 -11.57 10.02 2.18
C PRO A 168 -10.69 10.91 1.28
N LEU A 169 -9.83 10.27 0.50
CA LEU A 169 -8.96 10.92 -0.47
C LEU A 169 -9.48 10.67 -1.88
N GLY A 170 -9.70 11.77 -2.60
CA GLY A 170 -10.17 11.77 -3.99
C GLY A 170 -11.67 11.55 -4.09
N GLY A 171 -12.43 12.64 -4.15
CA GLY A 171 -13.82 12.74 -4.65
C GLY A 171 -14.89 11.80 -4.08
N HIS A 172 -14.55 10.93 -3.12
CA HIS A 172 -15.48 9.97 -2.55
C HIS A 172 -16.21 10.64 -1.39
N VAL A 173 -17.46 11.01 -1.65
CA VAL A 173 -18.40 11.51 -0.65
C VAL A 173 -19.10 10.29 -0.05
N SER A 174 -19.23 10.21 1.28
CA SER A 174 -19.92 9.08 1.91
C SER A 174 -21.42 9.26 1.76
N ALA A 175 -22.17 8.17 1.59
CA ALA A 175 -23.64 8.23 1.51
C ALA A 175 -24.24 8.90 2.76
N ALA A 176 -23.65 8.67 3.94
CA ALA A 176 -24.05 9.31 5.19
C ALA A 176 -23.85 10.84 5.21
N SER A 177 -22.98 11.37 4.36
CA SER A 177 -22.83 12.83 4.18
C SER A 177 -23.73 13.41 3.08
N GLU A 178 -24.39 12.57 2.26
CA GLU A 178 -25.28 13.01 1.18
C GLU A 178 -26.77 12.79 1.48
N PHE A 179 -27.11 11.83 2.34
CA PHE A 179 -28.49 11.45 2.62
C PHE A 179 -28.79 11.54 4.12
N ASP A 180 -29.84 12.29 4.45
CA ASP A 180 -30.50 12.22 5.76
C ASP A 180 -31.47 11.03 5.80
N THR A 181 -31.91 10.65 7.01
CA THR A 181 -32.98 9.64 7.17
C THR A 181 -34.25 10.12 6.49
N TRP A 182 -34.73 9.34 5.53
CA TRP A 182 -36.00 9.61 4.84
C TRP A 182 -37.17 9.16 5.73
N ASP A 183 -37.76 10.08 6.49
CA ASP A 183 -39.01 9.85 7.21
C ASP A 183 -40.19 10.12 6.28
N ALA A 184 -40.71 9.07 5.64
CA ALA A 184 -41.82 9.14 4.69
C ALA A 184 -43.20 9.41 5.36
N ASP A 185 -43.24 9.51 6.68
CA ASP A 185 -44.49 9.48 7.46
C ASP A 185 -44.98 10.86 7.95
N GLU A 186 -44.26 11.95 7.69
CA GLU A 186 -44.70 13.31 8.12
C GLU A 186 -45.56 14.05 7.08
N ASP A 187 -45.67 13.58 5.83
CA ASP A 187 -46.37 14.28 4.74
C ASP A 187 -47.71 13.63 4.33
N PHE A 188 -48.23 12.70 5.14
CA PHE A 188 -49.55 12.06 4.94
C PHE A 188 -50.67 12.62 5.84
N LEU A 189 -50.40 13.67 6.63
CA LEU A 189 -51.39 14.29 7.54
C LEU A 189 -51.45 15.83 7.46
N ALA A 190 -51.32 16.40 6.26
CA ALA A 190 -51.67 17.79 5.98
C ALA A 190 -52.92 17.90 5.10
#